data_AF-A0A955T5C3-F1
#
_entry.id   AF-A0A955T5C3-F1
#
_cell.length_a   1.000
_cell.length_b   1.000
_cell.length_c   1.000
_cell.angle_alpha   90.00
_cell.angle_beta   90.00
_cell.angle_gamma   90.00
#
_symmetry.space_group_name_H-M   'P 1'
#
loop_
_entity.id
_entity.type
_entity.pdbx_description
1 polymer ?
#
loop_
_entity_poly.entity_id
_entity_poly.type
_entity_poly.pdbx_seq_one_letter_code
_entity_poly.pdbx_strand_id
1 'polypeptide(L)'
;GGTALQMDISGVGGIADIVQKNESLALFAVLEQLPFHRVTWALATLLVIIFFVTSSDSGSLVDDMVTSGGHPNPPKLQRLFWALAEGTVAAVLLYAGGLTALRTASLTTGIPIALFLLIAAYGLVRALRVDYATEGVPTAERLKMGVGDETEYGLSLDEKGEGKS
;
A
#
# COMPACT_ATOMS: atom_id res chain seq x y z
N GLY A 1 8.37 23.08 -0.62
CA GLY A 1 8.91 23.54 0.67
C GLY A 1 9.70 24.82 0.49
N GLY A 2 10.99 24.73 0.14
CA GLY A 2 11.90 25.88 0.05
C GLY A 2 11.42 27.03 -0.84
N THR A 3 10.93 26.74 -2.05
CA THR A 3 10.42 27.76 -2.99
C THR A 3 9.24 28.54 -2.43
N ALA A 4 8.30 27.86 -1.77
CA ALA A 4 7.13 28.50 -1.16
C ALA A 4 7.54 29.42 0.00
N LEU A 5 8.47 28.98 0.85
CA LEU A 5 9.04 29.79 1.93
C LEU A 5 9.77 31.02 1.41
N GLN A 6 10.55 30.88 0.33
CA GLN A 6 11.25 32.02 -0.28
C GLN A 6 10.27 33.04 -0.85
N MET A 7 9.19 32.58 -1.49
CA MET A 7 8.14 33.46 -2.04
C MET A 7 7.39 34.20 -0.92
N ASP A 8 7.11 33.53 0.19
CA ASP A 8 6.45 34.13 1.36
C ASP A 8 7.34 35.18 2.03
N ILE A 9 8.61 34.86 2.28
CA ILE A 9 9.60 35.79 2.86
C ILE A 9 9.86 37.00 1.95
N SER A 10 9.82 36.81 0.63
CA SER A 10 9.99 37.91 -0.34
C SER A 10 8.72 38.74 -0.56
N GLY A 11 7.61 38.39 0.09
CA GLY A 11 6.32 39.08 -0.05
C GLY A 11 5.66 38.91 -1.42
N VAL A 12 6.16 37.97 -2.24
CA VAL A 12 5.65 37.71 -3.59
C VAL A 12 4.57 36.64 -3.53
N GLY A 13 3.35 37.01 -3.89
CA GLY A 13 2.32 36.05 -4.25
C GLY A 13 1.30 35.67 -3.17
N GLY A 14 1.36 36.25 -1.96
CA GLY A 14 0.33 36.07 -0.92
C GLY A 14 0.00 34.60 -0.62
N ILE A 15 0.98 33.69 -0.82
CA ILE A 15 0.75 32.25 -0.85
C ILE A 15 0.30 31.76 0.53
N ALA A 16 0.85 32.32 1.62
CA ALA A 16 0.44 31.97 2.97
C ALA A 16 -1.06 32.19 3.21
N ASP A 17 -1.63 33.30 2.74
CA ASP A 17 -3.07 33.58 2.90
C ASP A 17 -3.95 32.60 2.08
N ILE A 18 -3.51 32.24 0.88
CA ILE A 18 -4.21 31.28 0.02
C ILE A 18 -4.18 29.88 0.64
N VAL A 19 -3.02 29.46 1.14
CA VAL A 19 -2.82 28.16 1.82
C VAL A 19 -3.62 28.10 3.12
N GLN A 20 -3.62 29.17 3.90
CA GLN A 20 -4.33 29.24 5.18
C GLN A 20 -5.85 29.16 4.99
N LYS A 21 -6.37 29.67 3.86
CA LYS A 21 -7.79 29.51 3.48
C LYS A 21 -8.09 28.14 2.88
N ASN A 22 -7.18 27.60 2.04
CA ASN A 22 -7.36 26.32 1.35
C ASN A 22 -6.03 25.59 1.20
N GLU A 23 -5.70 24.75 2.17
CA GLU A 23 -4.44 24.01 2.17
C GLU A 23 -4.33 23.04 0.98
N SER A 24 -5.45 22.55 0.45
CA SER A 24 -5.49 21.70 -0.74
C SER A 24 -4.96 22.39 -2.01
N LEU A 25 -4.96 23.73 -2.03
CA LEU A 25 -4.46 24.52 -3.17
C LEU A 25 -2.99 24.92 -3.01
N ALA A 26 -2.34 24.57 -1.89
CA ALA A 26 -1.00 25.04 -1.57
C ALA A 26 0.04 24.77 -2.65
N LEU A 27 0.03 23.55 -3.21
CA LEU A 27 0.94 23.18 -4.30
C LEU A 27 0.67 24.04 -5.54
N PHE A 28 -0.59 24.16 -5.93
CA PHE A 28 -0.98 24.87 -7.15
C PHE A 28 -0.74 26.38 -7.05
N ALA A 29 -0.97 26.98 -5.87
CA ALA A 29 -0.68 28.39 -5.61
C ALA A 29 0.82 28.72 -5.77
N VAL A 30 1.71 27.80 -5.38
CA VAL A 30 3.16 27.95 -5.61
C VAL A 30 3.51 27.77 -7.09
N LEU A 31 2.89 26.81 -7.77
CA LEU A 31 3.12 26.57 -9.19
C LEU A 31 2.63 27.72 -10.08
N GLU A 32 1.61 28.45 -9.65
CA GLU A 32 1.12 29.66 -10.33
C GLU A 32 2.14 30.80 -10.36
N GLN A 33 3.04 30.86 -9.37
CA GLN A 33 4.09 31.88 -9.30
C GLN A 33 5.31 31.55 -10.17
N LEU A 34 5.34 30.37 -10.81
CA LEU A 34 6.45 29.95 -11.66
C LEU A 34 6.23 30.36 -13.13
N PRO A 35 7.31 30.71 -13.86
CA PRO A 35 7.22 30.88 -15.31
C PRO A 35 6.73 29.56 -15.93
N PHE A 36 5.76 29.64 -16.84
CA PHE A 36 5.05 28.49 -17.46
C PHE A 36 4.06 27.74 -16.54
N HIS A 37 3.40 28.43 -15.61
CA HIS A 37 2.41 27.85 -14.69
C HIS A 37 1.37 26.90 -15.32
N ARG A 38 0.91 27.15 -16.56
CA ARG A 38 -0.07 26.28 -17.24
C ARG A 38 0.47 24.87 -17.48
N VAL A 39 1.75 24.75 -17.81
CA VAL A 39 2.40 23.46 -18.08
C VAL A 39 2.68 22.73 -16.76
N THR A 40 3.19 23.45 -15.76
CA THR A 40 3.49 22.85 -14.45
C THR A 40 2.22 22.40 -13.72
N TRP A 41 1.12 23.13 -13.85
CA TRP A 41 -0.19 22.74 -13.29
C TRP A 41 -0.73 21.45 -13.92
N ALA A 42 -0.67 21.35 -15.25
CA ALA A 42 -1.07 20.15 -15.99
C ALA A 42 -0.19 18.94 -15.64
N LEU A 43 1.13 19.15 -15.58
CA LEU A 43 2.08 18.11 -15.22
C LEU A 43 1.90 17.63 -13.78
N ALA A 44 1.70 18.56 -12.83
CA ALA A 44 1.47 18.23 -11.43
C ALA A 44 0.20 17.39 -11.26
N THR A 45 -0.89 17.77 -11.94
CA THR A 45 -2.15 17.00 -11.92
C THR A 45 -1.95 15.59 -12.48
N LEU A 46 -1.25 15.45 -13.61
CA LEU A 46 -0.92 14.15 -14.19
C LEU A 46 -0.10 13.28 -13.24
N LEU A 47 0.91 13.86 -12.58
CA LEU A 47 1.74 13.14 -11.62
C LEU A 47 0.94 12.69 -10.41
N VAL A 48 0.06 13.53 -9.84
CA VAL A 48 -0.81 13.14 -8.72
C VAL A 48 -1.69 11.94 -9.10
N ILE A 49 -2.27 11.95 -10.31
CA ILE A 49 -3.08 10.83 -10.80
C ILE A 49 -2.24 9.56 -10.94
N ILE A 50 -1.05 9.64 -11.55
CA ILE A 50 -0.16 8.47 -11.72
C ILE A 50 0.27 7.92 -10.36
N PHE A 51 0.68 8.77 -9.42
CA PHE A 51 1.04 8.34 -8.07
C PHE A 51 -0.12 7.66 -7.36
N PHE A 52 -1.34 8.20 -7.50
CA PHE A 52 -2.53 7.59 -6.91
C PHE A 52 -2.84 6.22 -7.52
N VAL A 53 -2.78 6.07 -8.85
CA VAL A 53 -3.03 4.79 -9.54
C VAL A 53 -1.99 3.75 -9.15
N THR A 54 -0.70 4.08 -9.17
CA THR A 54 0.38 3.16 -8.79
C THR A 54 0.30 2.79 -7.30
N SER A 55 0.00 3.76 -6.43
CA SER A 55 -0.22 3.52 -5.00
C SER A 55 -1.43 2.61 -4.78
N SER A 56 -2.54 2.84 -5.48
CA SER A 56 -3.74 2.01 -5.41
C SER A 56 -3.46 0.58 -5.90
N ASP A 57 -2.69 0.42 -6.97
CA ASP A 57 -2.30 -0.90 -7.49
C ASP A 57 -1.51 -1.70 -6.45
N SER A 58 -0.49 -1.08 -5.83
CA SER A 58 0.26 -1.71 -4.74
C SER A 58 -0.58 -1.99 -3.49
N GLY A 59 -1.55 -1.13 -3.17
CA GLY A 59 -2.45 -1.30 -2.02
C GLY A 59 -3.40 -2.47 -2.21
N SER A 60 -4.01 -2.60 -3.41
CA SER A 60 -4.91 -3.70 -3.71
C SER A 60 -4.25 -5.06 -3.59
N LEU A 61 -2.97 -5.19 -3.97
CA LEU A 61 -2.21 -6.43 -3.77
C LEU A 61 -2.09 -6.83 -2.30
N VAL A 62 -1.91 -5.87 -1.39
CA VAL A 62 -1.82 -6.13 0.06
C VAL A 62 -3.18 -6.53 0.61
N ASP A 63 -4.24 -5.81 0.24
CA ASP A 63 -5.61 -6.14 0.67
C ASP A 63 -6.05 -7.51 0.13
N ASP A 64 -5.69 -7.84 -1.10
CA ASP A 64 -5.93 -9.15 -1.71
C ASP A 64 -5.19 -10.24 -0.94
N MET A 65 -3.92 -10.03 -0.58
CA MET A 65 -3.14 -10.98 0.22
C MET A 65 -3.75 -11.23 1.62
N VAL A 66 -4.30 -10.19 2.25
CA VAL A 66 -4.93 -10.30 3.58
C VAL A 66 -6.31 -10.97 3.51
N THR A 67 -7.10 -10.71 2.47
CA THR A 67 -8.50 -11.18 2.38
C THR A 67 -8.68 -12.54 1.72
N SER A 68 -7.74 -12.98 0.88
CA SER A 68 -7.88 -14.19 0.07
C SER A 68 -7.16 -15.44 0.62
N GLY A 69 -6.42 -15.30 1.72
CA GLY A 69 -5.51 -16.36 2.18
C GLY A 69 -4.43 -16.75 1.15
N GLY A 70 -4.23 -15.95 0.09
CA GLY A 70 -3.26 -16.19 -0.99
C GLY A 70 -3.82 -16.43 -2.41
N HIS A 71 -5.08 -16.09 -2.73
CA HIS A 71 -5.61 -16.24 -4.10
C HIS A 71 -5.50 -14.97 -4.95
N PRO A 72 -5.00 -15.04 -6.20
CA PRO A 72 -4.32 -13.90 -6.84
C PRO A 72 -5.20 -13.08 -7.82
N ASN A 73 -6.52 -13.23 -7.82
CA ASN A 73 -7.39 -12.56 -8.80
C ASN A 73 -8.75 -12.15 -8.21
N PRO A 74 -8.92 -10.91 -7.74
CA PRO A 74 -10.21 -10.39 -7.30
C PRO A 74 -11.00 -9.80 -8.48
N PRO A 75 -12.33 -9.91 -8.47
CA PRO A 75 -13.18 -9.36 -9.51
C PRO A 75 -13.16 -7.82 -9.54
N LYS A 76 -13.05 -7.23 -10.73
CA LYS A 76 -13.01 -5.77 -10.97
C LYS A 76 -14.16 -4.97 -10.32
N LEU A 77 -15.31 -5.62 -10.08
CA LEU A 77 -16.46 -5.05 -9.40
C LEU A 77 -16.22 -4.77 -7.91
N GLN A 78 -15.39 -5.57 -7.25
CA GLN A 78 -15.05 -5.38 -5.84
C GLN A 78 -14.15 -4.15 -5.64
N ARG A 79 -13.20 -3.92 -6.55
CA ARG A 79 -12.37 -2.71 -6.56
C ARG A 79 -13.20 -1.44 -6.73
N LEU A 80 -14.23 -1.48 -7.60
CA LEU A 80 -15.14 -0.33 -7.80
C LEU A 80 -16.00 -0.08 -6.57
N PHE A 81 -16.49 -1.13 -5.91
CA PHE A 81 -17.25 -1.02 -4.66
C PHE A 81 -16.43 -0.33 -3.56
N TRP A 82 -15.18 -0.76 -3.34
CA TRP A 82 -14.30 -0.16 -2.34
C TRP A 82 -13.93 1.29 -2.67
N ALA A 83 -13.62 1.59 -3.92
CA ALA A 83 -13.34 2.96 -4.35
C ALA A 83 -14.54 3.91 -4.14
N LEU A 84 -15.77 3.43 -4.41
CA LEU A 84 -16.99 4.20 -4.16
C LEU A 84 -17.28 4.33 -2.66
N ALA A 85 -17.07 3.29 -1.87
CA ALA A 85 -17.23 3.34 -0.42
C ALA A 85 -16.27 4.35 0.22
N GLU A 86 -14.98 4.30 -0.14
CA GLU A 86 -13.97 5.26 0.31
C GLU A 86 -14.29 6.69 -0.13
N GLY A 87 -14.67 6.87 -1.40
CA GLY A 87 -15.08 8.17 -1.93
C GLY A 87 -16.31 8.74 -1.22
N THR A 88 -17.26 7.88 -0.85
CA THR A 88 -18.46 8.28 -0.09
C THR A 88 -18.10 8.69 1.33
N VAL A 89 -17.27 7.91 2.02
CA VAL A 89 -16.79 8.26 3.37
C VAL A 89 -16.01 9.57 3.33
N ALA A 90 -15.12 9.75 2.36
CA ALA A 90 -14.37 10.99 2.17
C ALA A 90 -15.31 12.18 1.91
N ALA A 91 -16.32 12.03 1.04
CA ALA A 91 -17.31 13.07 0.77
C ALA A 91 -18.12 13.47 2.02
N VAL A 92 -18.54 12.48 2.81
CA VAL A 92 -19.28 12.72 4.07
C VAL A 92 -18.39 13.42 5.10
N LEU A 93 -17.14 12.99 5.27
CA LEU A 93 -16.19 13.63 6.19
C LEU A 93 -15.87 15.07 5.78
N LEU A 94 -15.71 15.29 4.47
CA LEU A 94 -15.45 16.62 3.93
C LEU A 94 -16.66 17.54 4.13
N TYR A 95 -17.88 17.02 3.99
CA TYR A 95 -19.11 17.75 4.28
C TYR A 95 -19.27 18.06 5.78
N ALA A 96 -18.93 17.11 6.66
CA ALA A 96 -19.14 17.22 8.10
C ALA A 96 -18.15 18.17 8.80
N GLY A 97 -16.89 18.22 8.35
CA GLY A 97 -15.88 19.05 9.02
C GLY A 97 -14.68 19.43 8.15
N GLY A 98 -14.82 19.33 6.82
CA GLY A 98 -13.80 19.75 5.86
C GLY A 98 -12.50 18.96 5.95
N LEU A 99 -11.41 19.59 5.51
CA LEU A 99 -10.08 18.98 5.48
C LEU A 99 -9.55 18.64 6.87
N THR A 100 -9.91 19.41 7.90
CA THR A 100 -9.52 19.14 9.29
C THR A 100 -10.12 17.81 9.75
N ALA A 101 -11.40 17.55 9.50
CA ALA A 101 -12.02 16.28 9.86
C ALA A 101 -11.38 15.09 9.15
N LEU A 102 -11.06 15.24 7.85
CA LEU A 102 -10.37 14.20 7.08
C LEU A 102 -8.98 13.88 7.68
N ARG A 103 -8.20 14.91 8.03
CA ARG A 103 -6.89 14.74 8.68
C ARG A 103 -7.00 14.09 10.04
N THR A 104 -7.94 14.54 10.87
CA THR A 104 -8.15 13.95 12.20
C THR A 104 -8.52 12.47 12.09
N ALA A 105 -9.44 12.12 11.18
CA ALA A 105 -9.80 10.72 10.94
C ALA A 105 -8.58 9.88 10.51
N SER A 106 -7.76 10.39 9.60
CA SER A 106 -6.53 9.71 9.19
C SER A 106 -5.52 9.55 10.32
N LEU A 107 -5.35 10.55 11.19
CA LEU A 107 -4.45 10.49 12.35
C LEU A 107 -4.95 9.48 13.38
N THR A 108 -6.24 9.48 13.67
CA THR A 108 -6.86 8.56 14.63
C THR A 108 -6.70 7.10 14.18
N THR A 109 -6.82 6.80 12.89
CA THR A 109 -6.60 5.45 12.34
C THR A 109 -5.11 5.12 12.18
N GLY A 110 -4.25 6.11 11.92
CA GLY A 110 -2.82 5.90 11.70
C GLY A 110 -2.05 5.48 12.95
N ILE A 111 -2.37 6.05 14.12
CA ILE A 111 -1.72 5.74 15.40
C ILE A 111 -1.80 4.25 15.78
N PRO A 112 -2.98 3.60 15.79
CA PRO A 112 -3.07 2.18 16.15
C PRO A 112 -2.36 1.27 15.15
N ILE A 113 -2.42 1.58 13.84
CA ILE A 113 -1.67 0.84 12.81
C ILE A 113 -0.16 0.97 13.04
N ALA A 114 0.32 2.16 13.39
CA ALA A 114 1.73 2.38 13.70
C ALA A 114 2.19 1.53 14.90
N LEU A 115 1.39 1.41 15.95
CA LEU A 115 1.71 0.53 17.08
C LEU A 115 1.79 -0.94 16.65
N PHE A 116 0.87 -1.41 15.80
CA PHE A 116 0.92 -2.75 15.24
C PHE A 116 2.20 -2.98 14.42
N LEU A 117 2.58 -2.02 13.57
CA LEU A 117 3.79 -2.09 12.77
C LEU A 117 5.07 -2.13 13.64
N LEU A 118 5.10 -1.44 14.78
CA LEU A 118 6.23 -1.53 15.72
C LEU A 118 6.36 -2.93 16.32
N ILE A 119 5.25 -3.57 16.66
CA ILE A 119 5.24 -4.96 17.17
C ILE A 119 5.70 -5.92 16.06
N ALA A 120 5.18 -5.76 14.84
CA ALA A 120 5.57 -6.56 13.69
C ALA A 120 7.07 -6.39 13.36
N ALA A 121 7.60 -5.16 13.41
CA ALA A 121 9.02 -4.88 13.21
C ALA A 121 9.88 -5.55 14.30
N TYR A 122 9.45 -5.53 15.56
CA TYR A 122 10.13 -6.27 16.63
C TYR A 122 10.11 -7.79 16.38
N GLY A 123 8.97 -8.33 15.94
CA GLY A 123 8.83 -9.73 15.55
C GLY A 123 9.76 -10.11 14.40
N LEU A 124 9.85 -9.26 13.37
CA LEU A 124 10.74 -9.44 12.22
C LEU A 124 12.22 -9.44 12.64
N VAL A 125 12.63 -8.48 13.49
CA VAL A 125 14.00 -8.44 14.02
C VAL A 125 14.31 -9.68 14.85
N ARG A 126 13.37 -10.16 15.65
CA ARG A 126 13.53 -11.40 16.43
C ARG A 126 13.63 -12.62 15.52
N ALA A 127 12.78 -12.74 14.50
CA ALA A 127 12.78 -13.84 13.53
C ALA A 127 14.10 -13.86 12.75
N LEU A 128 14.54 -12.71 12.23
CA LEU A 128 15.84 -12.58 11.57
C LEU A 128 17.00 -12.97 12.49
N ARG A 129 16.99 -12.56 13.76
CA ARG A 129 18.04 -12.96 14.72
C ARG A 129 18.06 -14.46 15.00
N VAL A 130 16.90 -15.12 15.01
CA VAL A 130 16.81 -16.58 15.15
C VAL A 130 17.34 -17.26 13.91
N ASP A 131 16.99 -16.80 12.70
CA ASP A 131 17.48 -17.36 11.45
C ASP A 131 19.01 -17.18 11.30
N TYR A 132 19.54 -16.00 11.61
CA TYR A 132 21.00 -15.76 11.64
C TYR A 132 21.71 -16.63 12.69
N ALA A 133 21.07 -16.90 13.84
CA ALA A 133 21.63 -17.82 14.83
C ALA A 133 21.53 -19.30 14.42
N THR A 134 20.72 -19.61 13.40
CA THR A 134 20.46 -20.96 12.87
C THR A 134 21.21 -21.25 11.57
N GLU A 135 22.08 -20.35 11.11
CA GLU A 135 23.04 -20.62 10.02
C GLU A 135 24.05 -21.70 10.45
N GLY A 136 23.62 -22.95 10.28
CA GLY A 136 24.39 -24.17 10.47
C GLY A 136 23.67 -25.44 10.00
N VAL A 137 22.36 -25.42 9.71
CA VAL A 137 21.63 -26.61 9.23
C VAL A 137 20.84 -26.30 7.95
N PRO A 138 21.17 -26.92 6.80
CA PRO A 138 20.45 -26.72 5.54
C PRO A 138 18.97 -27.11 5.66
N THR A 139 18.07 -26.15 5.43
CA THR A 139 16.60 -26.28 5.44
C THR A 139 16.06 -27.40 4.56
N ALA A 140 16.83 -27.88 3.57
CA ALA A 140 16.48 -29.02 2.74
C ALA A 140 16.24 -30.33 3.54
N GLU A 141 16.86 -30.48 4.70
CA GLU A 141 16.71 -31.68 5.55
C GLU A 141 15.45 -31.60 6.44
N ARG A 142 15.07 -30.39 6.85
CA ARG A 142 13.83 -30.11 7.61
C ARG A 142 12.57 -30.32 6.77
N LEU A 143 12.65 -30.05 5.47
CA LEU A 143 11.55 -30.30 4.53
C LEU A 143 11.32 -31.81 4.32
N LYS A 144 12.37 -32.64 4.39
CA LYS A 144 12.23 -34.11 4.37
C LYS A 144 11.62 -34.69 5.65
N MET A 145 11.72 -33.99 6.79
CA MET A 145 11.09 -34.42 8.05
C MET A 145 9.65 -33.95 8.22
N GLY A 146 9.24 -32.88 7.52
CA GLY A 146 7.86 -32.37 7.54
C GLY A 146 6.96 -32.91 6.42
N VAL A 147 7.55 -33.49 5.38
CA VAL A 147 6.82 -34.22 4.33
C VAL A 147 6.73 -35.67 4.78
N GLY A 148 5.56 -36.06 5.27
CA GLY A 148 5.23 -37.44 5.57
C GLY A 148 5.50 -38.32 4.35
N ASP A 149 6.21 -39.41 4.61
CA ASP A 149 6.44 -40.59 3.79
C ASP A 149 5.67 -40.64 2.45
N GLU A 150 6.39 -40.49 1.33
CA GLU A 150 5.87 -40.72 -0.03
C GLU A 150 5.52 -42.20 -0.30
N THR A 151 5.47 -43.08 0.72
CA THR A 151 4.96 -44.45 0.57
C THR A 151 3.45 -44.62 0.77
N GLU A 152 2.70 -43.57 1.14
CA GLU A 152 1.23 -43.68 1.32
C GLU A 152 0.40 -43.39 0.05
N TYR A 153 0.95 -42.68 -0.94
CA TYR A 153 0.27 -42.44 -2.22
C TYR A 153 0.65 -43.51 -3.23
N GLY A 154 -0.04 -44.65 -3.12
CA GLY A 154 0.01 -45.76 -4.06
C GLY A 154 -0.12 -45.32 -5.50
N LEU A 155 1.03 -45.14 -6.16
CA LEU A 155 1.13 -45.19 -7.61
C LEU A 155 1.15 -46.67 -7.96
N SER A 156 -0.05 -47.18 -8.23
CA SER A 156 -0.32 -48.48 -8.80
C SER A 156 0.66 -48.76 -9.93
N LEU A 157 1.67 -49.58 -9.66
CA LEU A 157 2.32 -50.32 -10.71
C LEU A 157 1.24 -51.18 -11.33
N ASP A 158 0.95 -50.85 -12.58
CA ASP A 158 0.12 -51.60 -13.49
C ASP A 158 0.53 -53.08 -13.41
N GLU A 159 -0.29 -53.86 -12.70
CA GLU A 159 -0.14 -55.31 -12.60
C GLU A 159 -0.93 -55.96 -13.75
N LYS A 160 -0.27 -56.91 -14.41
CA LYS A 160 -0.80 -57.95 -15.34
C LYS A 160 -1.15 -57.49 -16.76
N GLY A 161 -0.64 -58.13 -17.81
CA GLY A 161 0.15 -59.36 -17.86
C GLY A 161 -0.02 -60.05 -19.21
N GLU A 162 0.94 -60.91 -19.57
CA GLU A 162 0.83 -62.07 -20.46
C GLU A 162 2.24 -62.71 -20.46
N GLY A 163 2.48 -63.99 -20.30
CA GLY A 163 1.64 -65.17 -20.48
C GLY A 163 2.56 -66.26 -21.00
N LYS A 164 2.60 -67.39 -20.30
CA LYS A 164 3.30 -68.64 -20.65
C LYS A 164 3.37 -68.93 -22.17
N SER A 165 4.55 -69.34 -22.65
CA SER A 165 4.77 -70.69 -23.22
C SER A 165 6.26 -71.00 -23.32
#